data_AF-A0A4V1SJ55-F1
#
_entry.id   AF-A0A4V1SJ55-F1
#
_cell.length_a   1.000
_cell.length_b   1.000
_cell.length_c   1.000
_cell.angle_alpha   90.00
_cell.angle_beta   90.00
_cell.angle_gamma   90.00
#
_symmetry.space_group_name_H-M   'P 1'
#
loop_
_entity.id
_entity.type
_entity.pdbx_description
1 polymer ?
#
loop_
_entity_poly.entity_id
_entity_poly.type
_entity_poly.pdbx_seq_one_letter_code
_entity_poly.pdbx_strand_id
1 'polypeptide(L)'
;MLFLFATALAVAGCERKVDTIAQPDPSSASAMAAKPFQDRRVTNPFPQATQLRLFVEVDYTETGKPILSKAKGVFLNAAQRKAFEDGLKITAAPEYEAACFMPHHFFRYYDARGKEVGDVAVCFCCYGVGASGSKALEPPDGAMLSADYQSVKALVAALGEPTDVLCD
;
A
#
# COMPACT_ATOMS: atom_id res chain seq x y z
N MET A 1 54.46 9.86 -7.04
CA MET A 1 54.98 8.48 -7.13
C MET A 1 53.81 7.58 -7.48
N LEU A 2 53.84 7.05 -8.70
CA LEU A 2 52.76 6.30 -9.35
C LEU A 2 53.11 4.81 -9.25
N PHE A 3 52.23 3.98 -8.69
CA PHE A 3 52.39 2.52 -8.72
C PHE A 3 51.21 1.91 -9.46
N LEU A 4 51.48 1.47 -10.70
CA LEU A 4 50.63 0.53 -11.44
C LEU A 4 50.82 -0.86 -10.84
N PHE A 5 49.72 -1.51 -10.44
CA PHE A 5 49.67 -2.96 -10.26
C PHE A 5 48.71 -3.55 -11.30
N ALA A 6 49.28 -4.28 -12.26
CA ALA A 6 48.53 -5.11 -13.19
C ALA A 6 48.37 -6.50 -12.56
N THR A 7 47.13 -6.90 -12.29
CA THR A 7 46.81 -8.24 -11.77
C THR A 7 46.13 -9.04 -12.88
N ALA A 8 46.83 -10.04 -13.40
CA ALA A 8 46.29 -11.02 -14.33
C ALA A 8 45.46 -12.06 -13.56
N LEU A 9 44.16 -12.14 -13.85
CA LEU A 9 43.31 -13.24 -13.38
C LEU A 9 43.34 -14.37 -14.41
N ALA A 10 43.74 -15.56 -13.96
CA ALA A 10 43.62 -16.81 -14.70
C ALA A 10 42.16 -17.31 -14.63
N VAL A 11 41.57 -17.58 -15.79
CA VAL A 11 40.21 -18.13 -15.92
C VAL A 11 40.33 -19.66 -15.94
N ALA A 12 39.95 -20.30 -14.84
CA ALA A 12 39.78 -21.75 -14.77
C ALA A 12 38.42 -22.14 -15.35
N GLY A 13 38.42 -22.93 -16.42
CA GLY A 13 37.22 -23.44 -17.07
C GLY A 13 36.51 -24.50 -16.20
N CYS A 14 35.26 -24.25 -15.84
CA CYS A 14 34.34 -25.25 -15.31
C CYS A 14 33.53 -25.85 -16.46
N GLU A 15 33.78 -27.11 -16.81
CA GLU A 15 32.90 -27.89 -17.68
C GLU A 15 31.60 -28.20 -16.93
N ARG A 16 30.49 -27.57 -17.34
CA ARG A 16 29.14 -27.92 -16.86
C ARG A 16 28.67 -29.19 -17.55
N LYS A 17 28.53 -30.28 -16.78
CA LYS A 17 27.65 -31.40 -17.17
C LYS A 17 26.22 -30.87 -17.24
N VAL A 18 25.63 -30.99 -18.43
CA VAL A 18 24.22 -30.68 -18.67
C VAL A 18 23.44 -31.90 -18.21
N ASP A 19 22.93 -31.85 -16.98
CA ASP A 19 21.95 -32.82 -16.51
C ASP A 19 20.62 -32.55 -17.24
N THR A 20 20.21 -33.51 -18.07
CA THR A 20 18.92 -33.51 -18.76
C THR A 20 17.80 -33.46 -17.71
N ILE A 21 17.22 -32.27 -17.53
CA ILE A 21 16.05 -32.06 -16.66
C ILE A 21 14.87 -32.82 -17.30
N ALA A 22 14.42 -33.88 -16.63
CA ALA A 22 13.20 -34.59 -16.99
C ALA A 22 12.03 -33.59 -17.06
N GLN A 23 11.35 -33.51 -18.20
CA GLN A 23 10.16 -32.68 -18.34
C GLN A 23 9.09 -33.20 -17.36
N PRO A 24 8.53 -32.34 -16.48
CA PRO A 24 7.46 -32.73 -15.59
C PRO A 24 6.24 -33.15 -16.41
N ASP A 25 5.64 -34.25 -15.99
CA ASP A 25 4.50 -34.90 -16.61
C ASP A 25 3.29 -33.93 -16.65
N PRO A 26 2.78 -33.52 -17.83
CA PRO A 26 1.69 -32.53 -17.94
C PRO A 26 0.36 -33.03 -17.35
N SER A 27 0.27 -34.31 -16.97
CA SER A 27 -0.97 -34.93 -16.50
C SER A 27 -1.24 -34.80 -15.00
N SER A 28 -0.36 -34.16 -14.20
CA SER A 28 -0.56 -34.00 -12.74
C SER A 28 -1.09 -32.63 -12.32
N ALA A 29 -1.35 -31.72 -13.26
CA ALA A 29 -2.00 -30.44 -12.99
C ALA A 29 -3.53 -30.59 -12.90
N SER A 30 -4.02 -31.45 -12.00
CA SER A 30 -5.36 -31.28 -11.44
C SER A 30 -5.28 -30.07 -10.51
N ALA A 31 -5.32 -28.88 -11.12
CA ALA A 31 -5.51 -27.62 -10.45
C ALA A 31 -6.82 -27.74 -9.66
N MET A 32 -6.70 -27.98 -8.35
CA MET A 32 -7.81 -27.74 -7.45
C MET A 32 -8.17 -26.27 -7.62
N ALA A 33 -9.28 -25.99 -8.31
CA ALA A 33 -9.76 -24.65 -8.52
C ALA A 33 -9.88 -23.97 -7.15
N ALA A 34 -8.95 -23.06 -6.87
CA ALA A 34 -8.96 -22.30 -5.63
C ALA A 34 -10.31 -21.59 -5.55
N LYS A 35 -10.98 -21.68 -4.38
CA LYS A 35 -12.26 -20.98 -4.20
C LYS A 35 -12.04 -19.49 -4.50
N PRO A 36 -12.92 -18.87 -5.30
CA PRO A 36 -12.78 -17.45 -5.60
C PRO A 36 -12.82 -16.65 -4.30
N PHE A 37 -11.80 -15.82 -4.10
CA PHE A 37 -11.71 -14.93 -2.95
C PHE A 37 -12.96 -14.05 -2.89
N GLN A 38 -13.58 -13.95 -1.72
CA GLN A 38 -14.77 -13.13 -1.52
C GLN A 38 -14.36 -11.80 -0.92
N ASP A 39 -14.69 -10.71 -1.62
CA ASP A 39 -14.47 -9.36 -1.11
C ASP A 39 -15.14 -9.19 0.26
N ARG A 40 -14.39 -8.67 1.24
CA ARG A 40 -14.94 -8.33 2.55
C ARG A 40 -14.76 -6.86 2.86
N ARG A 41 -15.78 -6.24 3.45
CA ARG A 41 -15.64 -4.91 4.03
C ARG A 41 -14.80 -4.96 5.31
N VAL A 42 -14.10 -3.87 5.59
CA VAL A 42 -13.49 -3.63 6.89
C VAL A 42 -14.42 -2.73 7.68
N THR A 43 -14.69 -3.06 8.95
CA THR A 43 -15.60 -2.27 9.79
C THR A 43 -14.90 -1.94 11.10
N ASN A 44 -14.91 -0.65 11.45
CA ASN A 44 -14.30 -0.12 12.67
C ASN A 44 -12.88 -0.66 12.94
N PRO A 45 -11.91 -0.41 12.04
CA PRO A 45 -10.57 -0.99 12.15
C PRO A 45 -9.80 -0.51 13.39
N PHE A 46 -10.18 0.62 14.00
CA PHE A 46 -9.56 1.20 15.19
C PHE A 46 -10.61 1.55 16.25
N PRO A 47 -11.12 0.56 17.00
CA PRO A 47 -12.17 0.80 18.00
C PRO A 47 -11.75 1.73 19.15
N GLN A 48 -10.45 1.81 19.44
CA GLN A 48 -9.86 2.69 20.45
C GLN A 48 -9.70 4.14 19.99
N ALA A 49 -9.81 4.41 18.68
CA ALA A 49 -9.62 5.75 18.15
C ALA A 49 -10.87 6.62 18.39
N THR A 50 -10.66 7.80 18.94
CA THR A 50 -11.70 8.81 19.13
C THR A 50 -11.66 9.89 18.06
N GLN A 51 -10.56 9.97 17.30
CA GLN A 51 -10.37 10.94 16.24
C GLN A 51 -9.81 10.27 14.99
N LEU A 52 -10.22 10.78 13.84
CA LEU A 52 -9.63 10.48 12.54
C LEU A 52 -9.27 11.80 11.87
N ARG A 53 -8.05 11.90 11.34
CA ARG A 53 -7.59 13.09 10.61
C ARG A 53 -7.01 12.70 9.26
N LEU A 54 -7.36 13.48 8.24
CA LEU A 54 -6.76 13.39 6.91
C LEU A 54 -5.55 14.33 6.83
N PHE A 55 -4.41 13.79 6.44
CA PHE A 55 -3.22 14.55 6.06
C PHE A 55 -2.95 14.30 4.58
N VAL A 56 -2.70 15.38 3.82
CA VAL A 56 -2.37 15.29 2.39
C VAL A 56 -0.98 15.86 2.17
N GLU A 57 -0.06 15.02 1.71
CA GLU A 57 1.26 15.43 1.24
C GLU A 57 1.12 16.06 -0.13
N VAL A 58 1.47 17.33 -0.29
CA VAL A 58 1.27 18.10 -1.54
C VAL A 58 2.56 18.31 -2.33
N ASP A 59 3.71 18.22 -1.66
CA ASP A 59 5.02 18.40 -2.23
C ASP A 59 6.09 17.87 -1.25
N TYR A 60 7.38 17.99 -1.60
CA TYR A 60 8.51 17.69 -0.73
C TYR A 60 9.46 18.88 -0.65
N THR A 61 10.06 19.08 0.52
CA THR A 61 11.15 20.05 0.67
C THR A 61 12.40 19.59 -0.08
N GLU A 62 13.37 20.48 -0.26
CA GLU A 62 14.70 20.14 -0.80
C GLU A 62 15.44 19.06 0.01
N THR A 63 15.03 18.83 1.26
CA THR A 63 15.57 17.78 2.14
C THR A 63 14.77 16.47 2.10
N GLY A 64 13.80 16.37 1.19
CA GLY A 64 12.93 15.19 1.03
C GLY A 64 11.87 15.06 2.13
N LYS A 65 11.56 16.12 2.88
CA LYS A 65 10.50 16.07 3.90
C LYS A 65 9.14 16.39 3.25
N PRO A 66 8.08 15.65 3.58
CA PRO A 66 6.76 15.94 3.02
C PRO A 66 6.25 17.31 3.47
N ILE A 67 5.70 18.06 2.53
CA ILE A 67 4.95 19.29 2.75
C ILE A 67 3.48 18.91 2.81
N LEU A 68 2.82 19.23 3.92
CA LEU A 68 1.42 18.91 4.14
C LEU A 68 0.53 20.09 3.74
N SER A 69 -0.60 19.83 3.07
CA SER A 69 -1.61 20.86 2.77
C SER A 69 -2.06 21.59 4.04
N LYS A 70 -2.25 20.84 5.14
CA LYS A 70 -2.61 21.34 6.47
C LYS A 70 -1.79 20.62 7.53
N ALA A 71 -0.97 21.37 8.27
CA ALA A 71 -0.05 20.83 9.27
C ALA A 71 -0.71 20.01 10.39
N LYS A 72 -1.98 20.30 10.74
CA LYS A 72 -2.73 19.58 11.79
C LYS A 72 -3.67 18.49 11.24
N GLY A 73 -3.72 18.33 9.91
CA GLY A 73 -4.70 17.52 9.20
C GLY A 73 -6.12 18.10 9.27
N VAL A 74 -7.03 17.52 8.50
CA VAL A 74 -8.47 17.80 8.54
C VAL A 74 -9.14 16.79 9.46
N PHE A 75 -9.85 17.26 10.48
CA PHE A 75 -10.63 16.40 11.36
C PHE A 75 -11.87 15.85 10.62
N LEU A 76 -12.06 14.54 10.65
CA LEU A 76 -13.26 13.89 10.13
C LEU A 76 -14.28 13.74 11.27
N ASN A 77 -15.48 14.28 11.06
CA ASN A 77 -16.61 14.02 11.94
C ASN A 77 -17.06 12.54 11.86
N ALA A 78 -17.99 12.14 12.73
CA ALA A 78 -18.43 10.74 12.79
C ALA A 78 -19.01 10.22 11.46
N ALA A 79 -19.77 11.03 10.73
CA ALA A 79 -20.34 10.64 9.44
C ALA A 79 -19.26 10.50 8.35
N GLN A 80 -18.31 11.43 8.31
CA GLN A 80 -17.17 11.39 7.38
C GLN A 80 -16.24 10.21 7.67
N ARG A 81 -15.94 9.95 8.95
CA ARG A 81 -15.19 8.76 9.38
C ARG A 81 -15.89 7.49 8.91
N LYS A 82 -17.20 7.38 9.15
CA LYS A 82 -17.96 6.22 8.71
C LYS A 82 -17.93 6.06 7.19
N ALA A 83 -18.12 7.15 6.44
CA ALA A 83 -18.07 7.12 4.98
C ALA A 83 -16.70 6.66 4.45
N PHE A 84 -15.61 7.10 5.08
CA PHE A 84 -14.27 6.61 4.77
C PHE A 84 -14.13 5.10 5.06
N GLU A 85 -14.47 4.67 6.27
CA GLU A 85 -14.34 3.27 6.71
C GLU A 85 -15.20 2.32 5.88
N ASP A 86 -16.43 2.73 5.51
CA ASP A 86 -17.32 1.94 4.65
C ASP A 86 -16.75 1.71 3.25
N GLY A 87 -15.82 2.57 2.81
CA GLY A 87 -15.09 2.44 1.56
C GLY A 87 -13.93 1.46 1.62
N LEU A 88 -13.49 1.02 2.81
CA LEU A 88 -12.37 0.08 2.96
C LEU A 88 -12.81 -1.36 2.73
N LYS A 89 -12.04 -2.10 1.94
CA LYS A 89 -12.32 -3.49 1.61
C LYS A 89 -11.03 -4.30 1.45
N ILE A 90 -11.14 -5.60 1.67
CA ILE A 90 -10.10 -6.56 1.30
C ILE A 90 -10.63 -7.32 0.09
N THR A 91 -9.85 -7.33 -0.98
CA THR A 91 -10.17 -7.97 -2.26
C THR A 91 -9.10 -8.98 -2.64
N ALA A 92 -9.36 -9.79 -3.66
CA ALA A 92 -8.30 -10.57 -4.29
C ALA A 92 -7.17 -9.63 -4.74
N ALA A 93 -5.92 -10.06 -4.55
CA ALA A 93 -4.78 -9.35 -5.13
C ALA A 93 -4.82 -9.53 -6.66
N PRO A 94 -4.51 -8.48 -7.44
CA PRO A 94 -4.39 -8.61 -8.89
C PRO A 94 -3.21 -9.52 -9.23
N GLU A 95 -3.28 -10.20 -10.38
CA GLU A 95 -2.17 -11.04 -10.87
C GLU A 95 -0.90 -10.22 -11.13
N TYR A 96 -1.05 -8.91 -11.39
CA TYR A 96 0.03 -7.97 -11.59
C TYR A 96 -0.15 -6.77 -10.66
N GLU A 97 0.77 -6.60 -9.72
CA GLU A 97 0.86 -5.38 -8.91
C GLU A 97 1.77 -4.37 -9.62
N ALA A 98 1.32 -3.12 -9.74
CA ALA A 98 2.18 -2.04 -10.17
C ALA A 98 3.24 -1.78 -9.09
N ALA A 99 4.52 -1.68 -9.47
CA ALA A 99 5.64 -1.54 -8.55
C ALA A 99 5.69 -0.19 -7.79
N CYS A 100 4.76 0.73 -8.05
CA CYS A 100 4.77 2.07 -7.47
C CYS A 100 3.65 2.24 -6.45
N PHE A 101 3.97 2.16 -5.16
CA PHE A 101 3.08 2.61 -4.09
C PHE A 101 3.67 3.84 -3.40
N MET A 102 3.24 5.02 -3.83
CA MET A 102 3.59 6.33 -3.27
C MET A 102 2.30 7.03 -2.80
N PRO A 103 1.82 6.74 -1.59
CA PRO A 103 0.60 7.36 -1.09
C PRO A 103 0.84 8.81 -0.69
N HIS A 104 -0.16 9.66 -0.96
CA HIS A 104 -0.16 11.07 -0.55
C HIS A 104 -1.30 11.41 0.43
N HIS A 105 -2.26 10.51 0.62
CA HIS A 105 -3.43 10.71 1.48
C HIS A 105 -3.35 9.78 2.69
N PHE A 106 -3.14 10.36 3.88
CA PHE A 106 -2.95 9.61 5.12
C PHE A 106 -4.10 9.88 6.08
N PHE A 107 -4.90 8.85 6.33
CA PHE A 107 -5.99 8.85 7.30
C PHE A 107 -5.46 8.29 8.63
N ARG A 108 -5.05 9.18 9.53
CA ARG A 108 -4.43 8.81 10.82
C ARG A 108 -5.44 8.81 11.95
N TYR A 109 -5.41 7.74 12.74
CA TYR A 109 -6.29 7.49 13.86
C TYR A 109 -5.61 7.85 15.18
N TYR A 110 -6.33 8.53 16.08
CA TYR A 110 -5.82 8.93 17.39
C TYR A 110 -6.74 8.46 18.52
N ASP A 111 -6.15 8.04 19.64
CA ASP A 111 -6.88 7.74 20.88
C ASP A 111 -7.34 9.02 21.60
N ALA A 112 -8.06 8.86 22.72
CA ALA A 112 -8.55 9.97 23.55
C ALA A 112 -7.44 10.87 24.13
N ARG A 113 -6.19 10.40 24.17
CA ARG A 113 -5.03 11.18 24.63
C ARG A 113 -4.31 11.88 23.47
N GLY A 114 -4.80 11.73 22.24
CA GLY A 114 -4.15 12.25 21.05
C GLY A 114 -2.94 11.44 20.59
N LYS A 115 -2.76 10.20 21.10
CA LYS A 115 -1.72 9.29 20.62
C LYS A 115 -2.19 8.62 19.32
N GLU A 116 -1.33 8.60 18.31
CA GLU A 116 -1.58 7.85 17.08
C GLU A 116 -1.66 6.35 17.36
N VAL A 117 -2.70 5.70 16.85
CA VAL A 117 -2.94 4.25 17.03
C VAL A 117 -2.86 3.46 15.72
N GLY A 118 -2.72 4.14 14.60
CA GLY A 118 -2.54 3.57 13.27
C GLY A 118 -2.99 4.52 12.18
N ASP A 119 -2.82 4.10 10.93
CA ASP A 119 -3.18 4.87 9.76
C ASP A 119 -3.62 4.01 8.58
N VAL A 120 -4.26 4.66 7.62
CA VAL A 120 -4.54 4.13 6.29
C VAL A 120 -4.01 5.14 5.27
N ALA A 121 -3.10 4.70 4.42
CA ALA A 121 -2.50 5.48 3.36
C ALA A 121 -3.14 5.09 2.02
N VAL A 122 -3.64 6.08 1.27
CA VAL A 122 -4.30 5.89 -0.02
C VAL A 122 -3.51 6.61 -1.10
N CYS A 123 -3.27 5.92 -2.22
CA CYS A 123 -2.74 6.50 -3.45
C CYS A 123 -3.83 6.45 -4.52
N PHE A 124 -4.36 7.59 -4.96
CA PHE A 124 -5.36 7.63 -6.02
C PHE A 124 -4.77 7.42 -7.42
N CYS A 125 -3.48 7.70 -7.62
CA CYS A 125 -2.80 7.54 -8.91
C CYS A 125 -2.56 6.05 -9.23
N CYS A 126 -2.09 5.28 -8.24
CA CYS A 126 -1.76 3.86 -8.40
C CYS A 126 -2.85 2.92 -7.87
N TYR A 127 -3.95 3.45 -7.35
CA TYR A 127 -5.00 2.69 -6.67
C TYR A 127 -4.46 1.77 -5.56
N GLY A 128 -3.45 2.23 -4.82
CA GLY A 128 -2.85 1.48 -3.71
C GLY A 128 -3.46 1.88 -2.36
N VAL A 129 -3.58 0.92 -1.44
CA VAL A 129 -3.93 1.18 -0.04
C VAL A 129 -2.98 0.43 0.88
N GLY A 130 -2.33 1.17 1.78
CA GLY A 130 -1.50 0.65 2.86
C GLY A 130 -2.13 0.97 4.21
N ALA A 131 -1.79 0.20 5.24
CA ALA A 131 -2.27 0.48 6.59
C ALA A 131 -1.30 -0.02 7.66
N SER A 132 -1.39 0.58 8.84
CA SER A 132 -0.63 0.18 10.03
C SER A 132 -1.50 0.18 11.30
N GLY A 133 -1.09 -0.57 12.31
CA GLY A 133 -1.70 -0.50 13.65
C GLY A 133 -3.00 -1.29 13.86
N SER A 134 -3.54 -1.98 12.85
CA SER A 134 -4.72 -2.85 13.01
C SER A 134 -4.65 -4.16 12.23
N LYS A 135 -4.85 -5.27 12.95
CA LYS A 135 -4.99 -6.61 12.36
C LYS A 135 -6.21 -6.75 11.46
N ALA A 136 -7.25 -5.93 11.64
CA ALA A 136 -8.45 -5.97 10.81
C ALA A 136 -8.20 -5.56 9.36
N LEU A 137 -7.12 -4.77 9.13
CA LEU A 137 -6.68 -4.25 7.84
C LEU A 137 -5.62 -5.11 7.16
N GLU A 138 -5.07 -6.13 7.84
CA GLU A 138 -4.10 -7.03 7.24
C GLU A 138 -4.81 -7.99 6.27
N PRO A 139 -4.48 -7.95 4.97
CA PRO A 139 -5.00 -8.91 4.02
C PRO A 139 -4.34 -10.29 4.23
N PRO A 140 -5.10 -11.40 4.07
CA PRO A 140 -4.51 -12.73 4.01
C PRO A 140 -3.73 -12.93 2.70
N ASP A 141 -2.98 -14.04 2.59
CA ASP A 141 -2.24 -14.40 1.38
C ASP A 141 -3.15 -14.42 0.14
N GLY A 142 -2.67 -13.82 -0.96
CA GLY A 142 -3.42 -13.69 -2.22
C GLY A 142 -4.53 -12.64 -2.21
N ALA A 143 -4.60 -11.81 -1.15
CA ALA A 143 -5.51 -10.68 -1.06
C ALA A 143 -4.75 -9.37 -0.86
N MET A 144 -5.44 -8.26 -1.10
CA MET A 144 -4.91 -6.92 -0.84
C MET A 144 -5.92 -6.05 -0.11
N LEU A 145 -5.42 -5.07 0.64
CA LEU A 145 -6.24 -3.97 1.13
C LEU A 145 -6.53 -3.01 -0.04
N SER A 146 -7.79 -2.60 -0.16
CA SER A 146 -8.26 -1.73 -1.24
C SER A 146 -9.32 -0.76 -0.70
N ALA A 147 -9.74 0.16 -1.55
CA ALA A 147 -10.78 1.14 -1.26
C ALA A 147 -11.79 1.22 -2.40
N ASP A 148 -12.99 1.73 -2.10
CA ASP A 148 -13.82 2.39 -3.09
C ASP A 148 -13.22 3.77 -3.39
N TYR A 149 -12.28 3.81 -4.34
CA TYR A 149 -11.52 5.02 -4.65
C TYR A 149 -12.41 6.18 -5.10
N GLN A 150 -13.54 5.94 -5.78
CA GLN A 150 -14.44 7.02 -6.19
C GLN A 150 -15.10 7.66 -4.97
N SER A 151 -15.63 6.83 -4.07
CA SER A 151 -16.25 7.33 -2.83
C SER A 151 -15.23 8.02 -1.92
N VAL A 152 -14.03 7.47 -1.76
CA VAL A 152 -12.98 8.07 -0.94
C VAL A 152 -12.44 9.35 -1.57
N LYS A 153 -12.25 9.41 -2.90
CA LYS A 153 -11.85 10.62 -3.64
C LYS A 153 -12.90 11.72 -3.48
N ALA A 154 -14.19 11.39 -3.59
CA ALA A 154 -15.28 12.33 -3.37
C ALA A 154 -15.30 12.88 -1.93
N LEU A 155 -15.04 12.03 -0.92
CA LEU A 155 -14.91 12.48 0.46
C LEU A 155 -13.75 13.46 0.65
N VAL A 156 -12.56 13.14 0.12
CA VAL A 156 -11.37 14.01 0.21
C VAL A 156 -11.64 15.37 -0.46
N ALA A 157 -12.25 15.37 -1.65
CA ALA A 157 -12.63 16.61 -2.33
C ALA A 157 -13.65 17.43 -1.52
N ALA A 158 -14.64 16.78 -0.89
CA ALA A 158 -15.62 17.45 -0.03
C ALA A 158 -15.00 18.04 1.25
N LEU A 159 -13.83 17.54 1.69
CA LEU A 159 -13.04 18.12 2.77
C LEU A 159 -12.18 19.32 2.31
N GLY A 160 -12.24 19.68 1.03
CA GLY A 160 -11.47 20.77 0.43
C GLY A 160 -9.99 20.45 0.26
N GLU A 161 -9.64 19.17 0.11
CA GLU A 161 -8.28 18.70 -0.10
C GLU A 161 -8.07 18.24 -1.56
N PRO A 162 -6.85 18.38 -2.12
CA PRO A 162 -6.54 17.88 -3.45
C PRO A 162 -6.54 16.35 -3.47
N THR A 163 -6.92 15.78 -4.60
CA THR A 163 -7.03 14.32 -4.77
C THR A 163 -6.05 13.76 -5.78
N ASP A 164 -5.68 14.57 -6.78
CA ASP A 164 -4.65 14.24 -7.77
C ASP A 164 -3.39 15.00 -7.37
N VAL A 165 -2.51 14.33 -6.64
CA VAL A 165 -1.31 14.92 -6.05
C VAL A 165 -0.12 14.10 -6.49
N LEU A 166 0.80 14.75 -7.21
CA LEU A 166 2.02 14.12 -7.74
C LEU A 166 1.73 12.83 -8.54
N CYS A 167 0.66 12.83 -9.34
CA CYS A 167 0.23 11.69 -10.15
C CYS A 167 0.92 11.61 -11.53
N ASP A 168 2.02 12.33 -11.72
CA ASP A 168 2.67 12.53 -13.02
C ASP A 168 3.78 11.49 -13.29
#